data_AF-A0A8G2F423-F1
#
_entry.id   AF-A0A8G2F423-F1
#
_cell.length_a   1.000
_cell.length_b   1.000
_cell.length_c   1.000
_cell.angle_alpha   90.00
_cell.angle_beta   90.00
_cell.angle_gamma   90.00
#
_symmetry.space_group_name_H-M   'P 1'
#
loop_
_entity.id
_entity.type
_entity.pdbx_description
1 polymer ?
#
loop_
_entity_poly.entity_id
_entity_poly.type
_entity_poly.pdbx_seq_one_letter_code
_entity_poly.pdbx_strand_id
1 'polypeptide(L)'
;MKTIIRNFIFVLWRFKMAMLLNVFGLSIAYAAFMIIMMQVSYDNHFDSCQPNAASIFRMDRSGWGGSSAVSSRPLERTARELSPHIKYGVVLSSWGNNTFFSVEHNGKKANYKEQFKAATPDLPHVFDFDFTEG
;
A
#
# COMPACT_ATOMS: atom_id res chain seq x y z
N MET A 1 -36.34 14.54 32.78
CA MET A 1 -35.02 13.94 32.45
C MET A 1 -34.36 13.21 33.61
N LYS A 2 -34.22 13.82 34.81
CA LYS A 2 -33.59 13.17 35.99
C LYS A 2 -34.21 11.81 36.38
N THR A 3 -35.53 11.67 36.30
CA THR A 3 -36.24 10.42 36.62
C THR A 3 -35.99 9.30 35.62
N ILE A 4 -35.90 9.62 34.32
CA ILE A 4 -35.62 8.65 33.25
C ILE A 4 -34.21 8.08 33.40
N ILE A 5 -33.22 8.95 33.62
CA ILE A 5 -31.82 8.55 33.83
C ILE A 5 -31.68 7.70 35.11
N ARG A 6 -32.35 8.09 36.20
CA ARG A 6 -32.32 7.32 37.46
C ARG A 6 -32.92 5.92 37.29
N ASN A 7 -34.03 5.80 36.56
CA ASN A 7 -34.63 4.49 36.25
C ASN A 7 -33.73 3.64 35.36
N PHE A 8 -33.11 4.23 34.34
CA PHE A 8 -32.18 3.54 33.47
C PHE A 8 -30.99 2.98 34.25
N ILE A 9 -30.35 3.80 35.10
CA ILE A 9 -29.24 3.36 35.96
C ILE A 9 -29.68 2.24 36.91
N PHE A 10 -30.89 2.30 37.46
CA PHE A 10 -31.42 1.23 38.31
C PHE A 10 -31.55 -0.11 37.57
N VAL A 11 -32.00 -0.08 36.31
CA VAL A 11 -32.07 -1.27 35.45
C VAL A 11 -30.67 -1.82 35.18
N LEU A 12 -29.70 -0.94 34.88
CA LEU A 12 -28.30 -1.33 34.69
C LEU A 12 -27.70 -2.01 35.94
N TRP A 13 -28.01 -1.49 37.13
CA TRP A 13 -27.54 -2.04 38.40
C TRP A 13 -28.25 -3.32 38.81
N ARG A 14 -29.50 -3.54 38.36
CA ARG A 14 -30.27 -4.75 38.63
C ARG A 14 -29.87 -5.92 37.72
N PHE A 15 -29.54 -5.65 36.45
CA PHE A 15 -29.17 -6.68 35.46
C PHE A 15 -27.68 -6.66 35.10
N LYS A 16 -26.79 -6.53 36.10
CA LYS A 16 -25.34 -6.38 35.92
C LYS A 16 -24.70 -7.39 34.98
N MET A 17 -25.03 -8.68 35.11
CA MET A 17 -24.40 -9.72 34.29
C MET A 17 -24.80 -9.66 32.81
N ALA A 18 -26.11 -9.48 32.54
CA ALA A 18 -26.60 -9.32 31.18
C ALA A 18 -26.09 -8.03 30.54
N MET A 19 -25.98 -6.94 31.31
CA MET A 19 -25.40 -5.68 30.85
C MET A 19 -23.91 -5.84 30.54
N LEU A 20 -23.13 -6.45 31.43
CA LEU A 20 -21.70 -6.71 31.21
C LEU A 20 -21.49 -7.53 29.94
N LEU A 21 -22.25 -8.61 29.75
CA LEU A 21 -22.14 -9.45 28.57
C LEU A 21 -22.48 -8.65 27.28
N ASN A 22 -23.51 -7.81 27.31
CA ASN A 22 -23.85 -6.93 26.18
C ASN A 22 -22.74 -5.93 25.85
N VAL A 23 -22.18 -5.28 26.88
CA VAL A 23 -21.07 -4.32 26.69
C VAL A 23 -19.82 -5.04 26.18
N PHE A 24 -19.50 -6.22 26.70
CA PHE A 24 -18.37 -7.03 26.22
C PHE A 24 -18.55 -7.45 24.76
N GLY A 25 -19.72 -7.99 24.40
CA GLY A 25 -20.01 -8.38 23.02
C GLY A 25 -19.90 -7.21 22.05
N LEU A 26 -20.48 -6.06 22.41
CA LEU A 26 -20.38 -4.84 21.61
C LEU A 26 -18.93 -4.33 21.51
N SER A 27 -18.18 -4.37 22.60
CA SER A 27 -16.78 -3.91 22.64
C SER A 27 -15.88 -4.76 21.76
N ILE A 28 -16.04 -6.08 21.79
CA ILE A 28 -15.28 -7.01 20.94
C ILE A 28 -15.64 -6.79 19.47
N ALA A 29 -16.93 -6.68 19.14
CA ALA A 29 -17.37 -6.42 17.77
C ALA A 29 -16.84 -5.07 17.25
N TYR A 30 -16.88 -4.04 18.09
CA TYR A 30 -16.35 -2.72 17.75
C TYR A 30 -14.83 -2.74 17.54
N ALA A 31 -14.08 -3.44 18.40
CA ALA A 31 -12.64 -3.59 18.25
C ALA A 31 -12.28 -4.33 16.96
N ALA A 32 -12.97 -5.44 16.67
CA ALA A 32 -12.78 -6.18 15.41
C ALA A 32 -13.08 -5.29 14.19
N PHE A 33 -14.17 -4.52 14.23
CA PHE A 33 -14.49 -3.55 13.18
C PHE A 33 -13.40 -2.49 13.00
N MET A 34 -12.87 -1.91 14.09
CA MET A 34 -11.79 -0.94 14.00
C MET A 34 -10.52 -1.53 13.38
N ILE A 35 -10.14 -2.76 13.73
CA ILE A 35 -8.97 -3.44 13.15
C ILE A 35 -9.16 -3.63 11.64
N ILE A 36 -10.35 -4.07 11.21
CA ILE A 36 -10.68 -4.22 9.79
C ILE A 36 -10.62 -2.86 9.08
N MET A 37 -11.24 -1.83 9.66
CA MET A 37 -11.22 -0.49 9.06
C MET A 37 -9.83 0.12 9.00
N MET A 38 -8.95 -0.20 9.96
CA MET A 38 -7.55 0.21 9.92
C MET A 38 -6.82 -0.43 8.74
N GLN A 39 -7.04 -1.73 8.48
CA GLN A 39 -6.48 -2.41 7.31
C GLN A 39 -7.03 -1.85 6.00
N VAL A 40 -8.35 -1.66 5.91
CA VAL A 40 -8.99 -1.04 4.73
C VAL A 40 -8.45 0.36 4.47
N SER A 41 -8.26 1.15 5.53
CA SER A 41 -7.69 2.50 5.41
C SER A 41 -6.25 2.44 4.92
N TYR A 42 -5.44 1.52 5.46
CA TYR A 42 -4.06 1.33 5.05
C TYR A 42 -3.96 0.94 3.58
N ASP A 43 -4.70 -0.08 3.14
CA ASP A 43 -4.67 -0.57 1.76
C ASP A 43 -5.11 0.50 0.75
N ASN A 44 -6.11 1.32 1.09
CA ASN A 44 -6.56 2.41 0.23
C ASN A 44 -5.57 3.59 0.13
N HIS A 45 -4.68 3.75 1.11
CA HIS A 45 -3.75 4.88 1.18
C HIS A 45 -2.29 4.47 1.11
N PHE A 46 -2.00 3.20 0.81
CA PHE A 46 -0.64 2.64 0.86
C PHE A 46 0.35 3.45 0.01
N ASP A 47 -0.05 3.81 -1.22
CA ASP A 47 0.79 4.59 -2.16
C ASP A 47 0.53 6.10 -2.10
N SER A 48 -0.25 6.59 -1.13
CA SER A 48 -0.67 8.01 -1.04
C SER A 48 0.47 8.99 -0.75
N CYS A 49 1.64 8.49 -0.36
CA CYS A 49 2.85 9.30 -0.20
C CYS A 49 3.36 9.89 -1.52
N GLN A 50 2.95 9.35 -2.67
CA GLN A 50 3.35 9.84 -3.98
C GLN A 50 2.53 11.09 -4.36
N PRO A 51 3.15 12.20 -4.80
CA PRO A 51 2.44 13.46 -5.11
C PRO A 51 1.30 13.31 -6.11
N ASN A 52 1.41 12.36 -7.04
CA ASN A 52 0.41 12.07 -8.06
C ASN A 52 -0.17 10.65 -7.92
N ALA A 53 -0.23 10.08 -6.71
CA ALA A 53 -0.65 8.70 -6.45
C ALA A 53 -1.94 8.29 -7.19
N ALA A 54 -2.97 9.15 -7.17
CA ALA A 54 -4.25 8.90 -7.84
C ALA A 54 -4.18 8.84 -9.38
N SER A 55 -3.05 9.24 -9.96
CA SER A 55 -2.78 9.23 -11.40
C SER A 55 -1.71 8.20 -11.81
N ILE A 56 -1.21 7.40 -10.87
CA ILE A 56 -0.24 6.33 -11.14
C ILE A 56 -1.02 5.03 -11.29
N PHE A 57 -0.89 4.38 -12.44
CA PHE A 57 -1.60 3.15 -12.74
C PHE A 57 -0.61 2.06 -13.18
N ARG A 58 -0.91 0.82 -12.79
CA ARG A 58 -0.22 -0.36 -13.30
C ARG A 58 -0.90 -0.89 -14.54
N MET A 59 -0.13 -1.12 -15.60
CA MET A 59 -0.65 -1.74 -16.82
C MET A 59 -0.72 -3.25 -16.64
N ASP A 60 -1.94 -3.76 -16.55
CA ASP A 60 -2.24 -5.18 -16.36
C ASP A 60 -2.90 -5.76 -17.61
N ARG A 61 -2.48 -6.96 -18.01
CA ARG A 61 -3.16 -7.75 -19.04
C ARG A 61 -4.10 -8.74 -18.38
N SER A 62 -5.41 -8.54 -18.53
CA SER A 62 -6.43 -9.51 -18.12
C SER A 62 -6.58 -10.61 -19.17
N GLY A 63 -6.50 -11.86 -18.75
CA GLY A 63 -6.79 -13.03 -19.59
C GLY A 63 -7.56 -14.10 -18.82
N TRP A 64 -7.82 -15.23 -19.49
CA TRP A 64 -8.59 -16.35 -18.93
C TRP A 64 -7.95 -17.00 -17.69
N GLY A 65 -6.65 -16.76 -17.44
CA GLY A 65 -5.91 -17.24 -16.28
C GLY A 65 -5.65 -16.18 -15.19
N GLY A 66 -6.29 -15.01 -15.26
CA GLY A 66 -6.11 -13.91 -14.31
C GLY A 66 -5.42 -12.68 -14.92
N SER A 67 -5.01 -11.75 -14.06
CA SER A 67 -4.29 -10.53 -14.44
C SER A 67 -2.77 -10.75 -14.35
N SER A 68 -2.04 -10.31 -15.37
CA SER A 68 -0.57 -10.29 -15.35
C SER A 68 -0.06 -8.87 -15.58
N ALA A 69 0.81 -8.41 -14.69
CA ALA A 69 1.54 -7.15 -14.81
C ALA A 69 2.78 -7.26 -15.71
N VAL A 70 3.11 -8.46 -16.20
CA VAL A 70 4.28 -8.67 -17.05
C VAL A 70 3.91 -8.34 -18.49
N SER A 71 4.44 -7.21 -18.95
CA SER A 71 4.23 -6.69 -20.30
C SER A 71 5.55 -6.62 -21.08
N SER A 72 5.47 -6.63 -22.41
CA SER A 72 6.64 -6.42 -23.27
C SER A 72 6.89 -4.92 -23.44
N ARG A 73 8.17 -4.53 -23.55
CA ARG A 73 8.55 -3.11 -23.79
C ARG A 73 7.82 -2.48 -24.99
N PRO A 74 7.62 -3.18 -26.14
CA PRO A 74 6.86 -2.61 -27.25
C PRO A 74 5.41 -2.27 -26.88
N LEU A 75 4.74 -3.12 -26.08
CA LEU A 75 3.35 -2.88 -25.69
C LEU A 75 3.21 -1.63 -24.83
N GLU A 76 4.14 -1.45 -23.90
CA GLU A 76 4.18 -0.26 -23.05
C GLU A 76 4.46 1.02 -23.86
N ARG A 77 5.41 0.96 -24.82
CA ARG A 77 5.67 2.07 -25.73
C ARG A 77 4.45 2.43 -26.57
N THR A 78 3.79 1.43 -27.17
CA THR A 78 2.59 1.66 -27.97
C THR A 78 1.45 2.23 -27.14
N ALA A 79 1.26 1.78 -25.89
CA ALA A 79 0.25 2.36 -25.01
C ALA A 79 0.47 3.86 -24.77
N ARG A 80 1.73 4.28 -24.57
CA ARG A 80 2.10 5.69 -24.45
C ARG A 80 1.85 6.47 -25.74
N GLU A 81 2.29 5.94 -26.87
CA GLU A 81 2.14 6.61 -28.18
C GLU A 81 0.67 6.80 -28.57
N LEU A 82 -0.19 5.86 -28.21
CA LEU A 82 -1.62 5.91 -28.54
C LEU A 82 -2.43 6.84 -27.62
N SER A 83 -1.93 7.22 -26.45
CA SER A 83 -2.68 8.01 -25.48
C SER A 83 -1.92 9.27 -25.06
N PRO A 84 -2.37 10.46 -25.49
CA PRO A 84 -1.73 11.73 -25.10
C PRO A 84 -1.88 12.05 -23.61
N HIS A 85 -2.71 11.30 -22.87
CA HIS A 85 -2.90 11.49 -21.43
C HIS A 85 -1.82 10.79 -20.60
N ILE A 86 -1.06 9.85 -21.18
CA ILE A 86 0.04 9.17 -20.49
C ILE A 86 1.30 10.02 -20.63
N LYS A 87 1.67 10.72 -19.55
CA LYS A 87 2.83 11.62 -19.53
C LYS A 87 4.16 10.88 -19.47
N TYR A 88 4.23 9.85 -18.61
CA TYR A 88 5.43 9.06 -18.34
C TYR A 88 5.04 7.60 -18.21
N GLY A 89 5.96 6.69 -18.57
CA GLY A 89 5.74 5.26 -18.51
C GLY A 89 7.00 4.55 -18.02
N VAL A 90 6.82 3.68 -17.03
CA VAL A 90 7.93 3.00 -16.36
C VAL A 90 7.81 1.51 -16.57
N VAL A 91 8.90 0.91 -17.05
CA VAL A 91 9.05 -0.54 -17.12
C VAL A 91 10.09 -0.98 -16.11
N LEU A 92 9.65 -1.81 -15.16
CA LEU A 92 10.51 -2.46 -14.17
C LEU A 92 10.80 -3.90 -14.61
N SER A 93 11.99 -4.41 -14.30
CA SER A 93 12.26 -5.84 -14.46
C SER A 93 11.37 -6.65 -13.52
N SER A 94 10.65 -7.61 -14.09
CA SER A 94 9.69 -8.45 -13.35
C SER A 94 10.36 -9.25 -12.23
N TRP A 95 11.62 -9.65 -12.44
CA TRP A 95 12.42 -10.35 -11.45
C TRP A 95 13.63 -9.50 -11.05
N GLY A 96 13.96 -9.55 -9.76
CA GLY A 96 15.22 -9.05 -9.23
C GLY A 96 16.15 -10.22 -8.95
N ASN A 97 17.44 -10.05 -9.26
CA ASN A 97 18.47 -11.00 -8.87
C ASN A 97 19.26 -10.41 -7.71
N ASN A 98 19.54 -11.24 -6.70
CA ASN A 98 20.51 -10.86 -5.66
C ASN A 98 21.89 -10.79 -6.30
N THR A 99 22.36 -9.57 -6.52
CA THR A 99 23.62 -9.29 -7.18
C THR A 99 24.67 -9.05 -6.11
N PHE A 100 25.79 -9.77 -6.23
CA PHE A 100 26.96 -9.51 -5.40
C PHE A 100 27.77 -8.38 -6.03
N PHE A 101 28.07 -7.35 -5.24
CA PHE A 101 28.96 -6.28 -5.65
C PHE A 101 29.83 -5.85 -4.48
N SER A 102 30.91 -5.14 -4.78
CA SER A 102 31.82 -4.62 -3.76
C SER A 102 31.96 -3.12 -3.92
N VAL A 103 31.94 -2.40 -2.81
CA VAL A 103 32.19 -0.96 -2.76
C VAL A 103 33.52 -0.75 -2.06
N GLU A 104 34.39 0.04 -2.66
CA GLU A 104 35.66 0.44 -2.04
C GLU A 104 35.53 1.84 -1.46
N HIS A 105 35.87 1.99 -0.19
CA HIS A 105 35.89 3.28 0.49
C HIS A 105 37.21 3.41 1.27
N ASN A 106 38.01 4.43 0.95
CA ASN A 106 39.33 4.68 1.57
C ASN A 106 40.24 3.44 1.60
N GLY A 107 40.32 2.69 0.51
CA GLY A 107 41.16 1.49 0.39
C GLY A 107 40.66 0.26 1.16
N LYS A 108 39.49 0.34 1.81
CA LYS A 108 38.80 -0.81 2.39
C LYS A 108 37.65 -1.25 1.49
N LYS A 109 37.67 -2.53 1.11
CA LYS A 109 36.64 -3.16 0.28
C LYS A 109 35.55 -3.77 1.16
N ALA A 110 34.31 -3.32 0.98
CA ALA A 110 33.12 -3.91 1.56
C ALA A 110 32.34 -4.67 0.49
N ASN A 111 31.76 -5.83 0.84
CA ASN A 111 30.99 -6.66 -0.07
C ASN A 111 29.51 -6.64 0.33
N TYR A 112 28.63 -6.59 -0.67
CA TYR A 112 27.19 -6.49 -0.51
C TYR A 112 26.49 -7.52 -1.40
N LYS A 113 25.30 -7.92 -0.99
CA LYS A 113 24.43 -8.81 -1.76
C LYS A 113 23.01 -8.25 -1.71
N GLU A 114 22.66 -7.45 -2.71
CA GLU A 114 21.37 -6.74 -2.75
C GLU A 114 20.54 -7.15 -3.95
N GLN A 115 19.22 -6.95 -3.86
CA GLN A 115 18.36 -7.08 -5.01
C GLN A 115 18.58 -5.91 -5.97
N PHE A 116 18.85 -6.25 -7.23
CA PHE A 116 18.88 -5.29 -8.31
C PHE A 116 17.63 -5.41 -9.18
N LYS A 117 16.96 -4.29 -9.45
CA LYS A 117 15.89 -4.19 -10.44
C LYS A 117 16.23 -3.13 -11.48
N ALA A 118 16.16 -3.50 -12.74
CA ALA A 118 16.32 -2.55 -13.83
C ALA A 118 15.02 -1.75 -14.01
N ALA A 119 15.15 -0.46 -14.25
CA ALA A 119 14.04 0.44 -14.53
C ALA A 119 14.34 1.29 -15.78
N THR A 120 13.31 1.80 -16.45
CA THR A 120 13.44 2.85 -17.46
C THR A 120 13.77 4.19 -16.79
N PRO A 121 14.44 5.12 -17.51
CA PRO A 121 14.88 6.39 -16.94
C PRO A 121 13.75 7.31 -16.46
N ASP A 122 12.50 7.08 -16.90
CA ASP A 122 11.33 7.84 -16.46
C ASP A 122 10.90 7.56 -15.01
N LEU A 123 11.54 6.61 -14.30
CA LEU A 123 11.19 6.23 -12.93
C LEU A 123 11.08 7.44 -11.97
N PRO A 124 12.04 8.37 -11.94
CA PRO A 124 11.99 9.53 -11.05
C PRO A 124 10.94 10.58 -11.46
N HIS A 125 10.35 10.47 -12.66
CA HIS A 125 9.24 11.33 -13.08
C HIS A 125 7.87 10.79 -12.66
N VAL A 126 7.77 9.48 -12.41
CA VAL A 126 6.53 8.82 -11.97
C VAL A 126 6.47 8.72 -10.45
N PHE A 127 7.57 8.32 -9.81
CA PHE A 127 7.68 8.22 -8.36
C PHE A 127 8.63 9.29 -7.83
N ASP A 128 8.26 9.84 -6.70
CA ASP A 128 9.07 10.81 -5.98
C ASP A 128 10.17 10.11 -5.17
N PHE A 129 11.38 10.67 -5.24
CA PHE A 129 12.55 10.18 -4.53
C PHE A 129 13.27 11.35 -3.89
N ASP A 130 13.53 11.23 -2.58
CA ASP A 130 14.42 12.15 -1.87
C ASP A 130 15.87 11.70 -2.08
N PHE A 131 16.47 12.14 -3.20
CA PHE A 131 17.86 11.79 -3.52
C PHE A 131 18.80 12.45 -2.53
N THR A 132 19.54 11.63 -1.78
CA THR A 132 20.53 12.12 -0.80
C THR A 132 21.83 12.60 -1.46
N GLU A 133 22.12 12.10 -2.67
CA GLU A 133 23.33 12.37 -3.45
C GLU A 133 22.99 12.30 -4.96
N GLY A 134 23.74 13.02 -5.81
CA GLY A 134 23.54 13.08 -7.27
C GLY A 134 24.59 13.92 -7.99
#